data_AF-U7QEC2-F1
#
_entry.id   AF-U7QEC2-F1
#
_cell.length_a   1.000
_cell.length_b   1.000
_cell.length_c   1.000
_cell.angle_alpha   90.00
_cell.angle_beta   90.00
_cell.angle_gamma   90.00
#
_symmetry.space_group_name_H-M   'P 1'
#
loop_
_entity.id
_entity.type
_entity.pdbx_description
1 polymer ?
#
loop_
_entity_poly.entity_id
_entity_poly.type
_entity_poly.pdbx_seq_one_letter_code
_entity_poly.pdbx_strand_id
1 'polypeptide(L)'
;MLTLLETAAGAIFLVSILLILFTTLLPFNFVFPDNLSLDFIIDRFTKHSSWTDLFANLLLFVPFGFSLAALIDGKKLNRSESMVIVFLCSLILSSSVEFSQVFLPSRAPTSVDLFSNSISGFLGSLSFYAIRDQLEEIPITFLGSLYRFFRPLLSLPSLTLLLIGYVILVSGLLWNLQTATQLNNWDNSFPLIIGDELTGDRSWEGQITQLCISNQAISKDQVSQLLSEENSCNAIADSLIADYDFSELKNNYSDQTGNLPNLEWIETPSTEINEQGIFLKKNHALKTTEPVKPLTEKIRQTSEFTLSTQITTSNLTQNDRARILTISKDAVHRNFMIAQSGSELRVRLRNPITGENGSKPEIEIFDVFLKPKTHHIIISYTGSEFNLYLDSIDNFYTIKFTPEAALFWSIFSSILGEKMPLNPQNNQLYLFLYHGLIFIPLGLILTLISTIYRGNFWFYILLILGGVVLPAFLIEGVLASSINGVWNWENVALNLAIVLVTWVGLRSSFGFRFQSH
;
A
#
# COMPACT_ATOMS: atom_id res chain seq x y z
N MET A 1 -25.05 0.91 31.84
CA MET A 1 -24.29 1.38 30.65
C MET A 1 -22.81 1.41 30.96
N LEU A 2 -22.40 2.03 32.06
CA LEU A 2 -21.03 1.93 32.60
C LEU A 2 -20.58 0.46 32.73
N THR A 3 -21.40 -0.40 33.34
CA THR A 3 -21.16 -1.85 33.43
C THR A 3 -21.00 -2.55 32.08
N LEU A 4 -21.75 -2.15 31.05
CA LEU A 4 -21.61 -2.70 29.71
C LEU A 4 -20.29 -2.25 29.07
N LEU A 5 -19.92 -0.98 29.27
CA LEU A 5 -18.67 -0.40 28.81
C LEU A 5 -17.47 -1.06 29.49
N GLU A 6 -17.53 -1.30 30.81
CA GLU A 6 -16.53 -2.06 31.57
C GLU A 6 -16.41 -3.50 31.09
N THR A 7 -17.54 -4.19 30.83
CA THR A 7 -17.51 -5.55 30.29
C THR A 7 -16.94 -5.63 28.87
N ALA A 8 -17.10 -4.58 28.07
CA ALA A 8 -16.54 -4.49 26.73
C ALA A 8 -15.09 -3.98 26.73
N ALA A 9 -14.65 -3.26 27.77
CA ALA A 9 -13.34 -2.61 27.84
C ALA A 9 -12.19 -3.61 27.67
N GLY A 10 -12.31 -4.81 28.23
CA GLY A 10 -11.29 -5.86 28.06
C GLY A 10 -11.11 -6.28 26.61
N ALA A 11 -12.22 -6.43 25.87
CA ALA A 11 -12.17 -6.76 24.45
C ALA A 11 -11.63 -5.60 23.61
N ILE A 12 -12.07 -4.36 23.89
CA ILE A 12 -11.58 -3.16 23.20
C ILE A 12 -10.07 -3.00 23.44
N PHE A 13 -9.60 -3.22 24.66
CA PHE A 13 -8.18 -3.12 25.02
C PHE A 13 -7.32 -4.12 24.24
N LEU A 14 -7.72 -5.40 24.24
CA LEU A 14 -7.03 -6.44 23.48
C LEU A 14 -7.02 -6.15 21.97
N VAL A 15 -8.17 -5.80 21.41
CA VAL A 15 -8.29 -5.44 19.99
C VAL A 15 -7.43 -4.22 19.66
N SER A 16 -7.37 -3.22 20.55
CA SER A 16 -6.54 -2.03 20.35
C SER A 16 -5.05 -2.36 20.35
N ILE A 17 -4.58 -3.20 21.29
CA ILE A 17 -3.18 -3.68 21.28
C ILE A 17 -2.86 -4.43 19.99
N LEU A 18 -3.72 -5.37 19.61
CA LEU A 18 -3.52 -6.17 18.40
C LEU A 18 -3.50 -5.28 17.16
N LEU A 19 -4.40 -4.29 17.08
CA LEU A 19 -4.45 -3.34 15.99
C LEU A 19 -3.21 -2.44 15.97
N ILE A 20 -2.74 -1.93 17.11
CA ILE A 20 -1.49 -1.16 17.23
C ILE A 20 -0.30 -1.98 16.73
N LEU A 21 -0.08 -3.16 17.30
CA LEU A 21 1.04 -4.02 16.89
C LEU A 21 0.93 -4.37 15.40
N PHE A 22 -0.29 -4.61 14.92
CA PHE A 22 -0.53 -4.94 13.54
C PHE A 22 -0.18 -3.82 12.57
N THR A 23 -0.76 -2.63 12.76
CA THR A 23 -0.58 -1.50 11.85
C THR A 23 0.86 -1.00 11.81
N THR A 24 1.51 -1.02 12.97
CA THR A 24 2.84 -0.43 13.15
C THR A 24 3.96 -1.40 12.78
N LEU A 25 3.77 -2.71 12.90
CA LEU A 25 4.80 -3.71 12.57
C LEU A 25 4.61 -4.34 11.20
N LEU A 26 3.53 -4.03 10.47
CA LEU A 26 3.33 -4.48 9.09
C LEU A 26 4.52 -4.04 8.20
N PRO A 27 5.15 -4.95 7.43
CA PRO A 27 4.69 -6.28 7.02
C PRO A 27 5.18 -7.45 7.88
N PHE A 28 5.84 -7.22 9.01
CA PHE A 28 6.45 -8.27 9.82
C PHE A 28 7.62 -9.01 9.13
N ASN A 29 8.27 -8.38 8.14
CA ASN A 29 9.45 -8.92 7.46
C ASN A 29 10.75 -8.58 8.23
N PHE A 30 10.84 -9.05 9.47
CA PHE A 30 11.98 -8.73 10.34
C PHE A 30 13.28 -9.32 9.78
N VAL A 31 14.29 -8.47 9.63
CA VAL A 31 15.65 -8.82 9.22
C VAL A 31 16.60 -8.46 10.36
N PHE A 32 17.37 -9.45 10.81
CA PHE A 32 18.34 -9.28 11.89
C PHE A 32 19.75 -9.20 11.28
N PRO A 33 20.46 -8.07 11.40
CA PRO A 33 21.82 -7.94 10.89
C PRO A 33 22.79 -8.80 11.73
N ASP A 34 23.80 -9.37 11.08
CA ASP A 34 24.80 -10.24 11.73
C ASP A 34 25.62 -9.51 12.80
N ASN A 35 25.81 -8.18 12.65
CA ASN A 35 26.50 -7.32 13.61
C ASN A 35 25.60 -6.16 14.04
N LEU A 36 24.86 -6.33 15.13
CA LEU A 36 24.06 -5.26 15.74
C LEU A 36 24.98 -4.24 16.44
N SER A 37 25.06 -3.01 15.91
CA SER A 37 25.77 -1.90 16.56
C SER A 37 24.80 -0.81 17.01
N LEU A 38 25.19 0.00 18.01
CA LEU A 38 24.40 1.17 18.41
C LEU A 38 24.29 2.19 17.27
N ASP A 39 25.36 2.34 16.48
CA ASP A 39 25.36 3.24 15.32
C ASP A 39 24.33 2.82 14.27
N PHE A 40 24.16 1.51 14.03
CA PHE A 40 23.11 0.98 13.15
C PHE A 40 21.70 1.34 13.65
N ILE A 41 21.47 1.23 14.97
CA ILE A 41 20.17 1.60 15.55
C ILE A 41 19.94 3.10 15.39
N ILE A 42 20.93 3.93 15.75
CA ILE A 42 20.81 5.39 15.71
C ILE A 42 20.58 5.90 14.29
N ASP A 43 21.30 5.37 13.29
CA ASP A 43 21.17 5.77 11.88
C ASP A 43 19.75 5.54 11.32
N ARG A 44 19.07 4.49 11.81
CA ARG A 44 17.67 4.20 11.43
C ARG A 44 16.65 5.21 11.98
N PHE A 45 16.96 5.96 13.04
CA PHE A 45 16.05 6.96 13.65
C PHE A 45 16.05 8.33 12.93
N THR A 46 16.68 8.45 11.76
CA THR A 46 16.89 9.74 11.07
C THR A 46 15.70 10.23 10.21
N LYS A 47 14.65 9.42 10.02
CA LYS A 47 13.48 9.79 9.20
C LYS A 47 12.52 10.72 9.94
N HIS A 48 12.05 11.77 9.26
CA HIS A 48 11.06 12.72 9.79
C HIS A 48 9.61 12.25 9.53
N SER A 49 8.72 12.38 10.52
CA SER A 49 7.30 12.02 10.41
C SER A 49 6.49 13.08 9.65
N SER A 50 5.46 12.64 8.90
CA SER A 50 4.51 13.53 8.23
C SER A 50 3.34 13.94 9.14
N TRP A 51 2.63 15.02 8.80
CA TRP A 51 1.43 15.45 9.54
C TRP A 51 0.29 14.42 9.50
N THR A 52 0.21 13.62 8.44
CA THR A 52 -0.78 12.53 8.34
C THR A 52 -0.47 11.39 9.31
N ASP A 53 0.82 11.10 9.55
CA ASP A 53 1.24 10.06 10.50
C ASP A 53 0.81 10.42 11.94
N LEU A 54 0.89 11.70 12.30
CA LEU A 54 0.43 12.20 13.60
C LEU A 54 -1.07 11.96 13.84
N PHE A 55 -1.92 12.19 12.84
CA PHE A 55 -3.38 11.95 12.96
C PHE A 55 -3.73 10.46 13.02
N ALA A 56 -3.05 9.64 12.22
CA ALA A 56 -3.16 8.18 12.23
C ALA A 56 -2.85 7.59 13.60
N ASN A 57 -1.72 8.01 14.18
CA ASN A 57 -1.28 7.62 15.52
C ASN A 57 -2.30 7.99 16.61
N LEU A 58 -2.96 9.15 16.46
CA LEU A 58 -4.01 9.59 17.38
C LEU A 58 -5.22 8.66 17.35
N LEU A 59 -5.68 8.26 16.17
CA LEU A 59 -6.79 7.31 16.01
C LEU A 59 -6.46 5.93 16.58
N LEU A 60 -5.19 5.52 16.51
CA LEU A 60 -4.73 4.18 16.91
C LEU A 60 -4.60 4.01 18.43
N PHE A 61 -4.05 5.00 19.13
CA PHE A 61 -3.76 4.89 20.58
C PHE A 61 -4.89 5.42 21.49
N VAL A 62 -5.82 6.22 20.99
CA VAL A 62 -6.98 6.68 21.78
C VAL A 62 -7.86 5.53 22.29
N PRO A 63 -8.26 4.52 21.47
CA PRO A 63 -9.05 3.38 21.94
C PRO A 63 -8.32 2.54 23.00
N PHE A 64 -7.00 2.39 22.86
CA PHE A 64 -6.14 1.75 23.86
C PHE A 64 -6.20 2.51 25.19
N GLY A 65 -5.97 3.83 25.17
CA GLY A 65 -5.99 4.65 26.37
C GLY A 65 -7.36 4.70 27.06
N PHE A 66 -8.43 4.80 26.27
CA PHE A 66 -9.81 4.79 26.73
C PHE A 66 -10.16 3.48 27.45
N SER A 67 -9.86 2.34 26.81
CA SER A 67 -10.20 1.03 27.36
C SER A 67 -9.33 0.64 28.55
N LEU A 68 -8.05 1.01 28.55
CA LEU A 68 -7.17 0.79 29.71
C LEU A 68 -7.66 1.61 30.92
N ALA A 69 -8.01 2.89 30.72
CA ALA A 69 -8.59 3.72 31.76
C ALA A 69 -9.85 3.08 32.35
N ALA A 70 -10.75 2.56 31.50
CA ALA A 70 -11.95 1.84 31.93
C ALA A 70 -11.65 0.56 32.73
N LEU A 71 -10.59 -0.18 32.40
CA LEU A 71 -10.20 -1.41 33.10
C LEU A 71 -9.54 -1.19 34.47
N ILE A 72 -8.91 -0.04 34.66
CA ILE A 72 -8.27 0.34 35.93
C ILE A 72 -9.16 1.23 36.78
N ASP A 73 -10.23 1.77 36.21
CA ASP A 73 -11.25 2.52 36.91
C ASP A 73 -11.87 1.68 38.04
N GLY A 74 -12.09 2.31 39.19
CA GLY A 74 -12.59 1.62 40.39
C GLY A 74 -11.55 0.80 41.19
N LYS A 75 -10.30 0.69 40.74
CA LYS A 75 -9.23 -0.04 41.46
C LYS A 75 -8.44 0.85 42.43
N LYS A 76 -9.05 1.42 43.48
CA LYS A 76 -8.39 2.26 44.53
C LYS A 76 -7.47 3.40 44.03
N LEU A 77 -7.39 3.67 42.73
CA LEU A 77 -6.57 4.69 42.10
C LEU A 77 -7.43 5.94 41.86
N ASN A 78 -6.82 7.12 42.01
CA ASN A 78 -7.46 8.37 41.62
C ASN A 78 -7.32 8.61 40.10
N ARG A 79 -8.10 9.57 39.56
CA ARG A 79 -8.14 9.86 38.12
C ARG A 79 -6.75 10.23 37.56
N SER A 80 -5.97 11.02 38.31
CA SER A 80 -4.62 11.42 37.91
C SER A 80 -3.65 10.24 37.83
N GLU A 81 -3.67 9.34 38.83
CA GLU A 81 -2.85 8.13 38.85
C GLU A 81 -3.18 7.22 37.67
N SER A 82 -4.47 7.03 37.40
CA SER A 82 -4.95 6.28 36.24
C SER A 82 -4.43 6.87 34.92
N MET A 83 -4.55 8.18 34.73
CA MET A 83 -4.05 8.87 33.53
C MET A 83 -2.52 8.74 33.37
N VAL A 84 -1.76 8.84 34.46
CA VAL A 84 -0.29 8.64 34.45
C VAL A 84 0.07 7.20 34.07
N ILE A 85 -0.63 6.21 34.64
CA ILE A 85 -0.43 4.80 34.29
C ILE A 85 -0.71 4.57 32.80
N VAL A 86 -1.82 5.11 32.28
CA VAL A 86 -2.17 4.98 30.87
C VAL A 86 -1.08 5.60 29.98
N PHE A 87 -0.61 6.80 30.30
CA PHE A 87 0.46 7.46 29.56
C PHE A 87 1.74 6.61 29.53
N LEU A 88 2.17 6.07 30.68
CA LEU A 88 3.36 5.23 30.78
C LEU A 88 3.19 3.91 29.99
N CYS A 89 2.02 3.27 30.07
CA CYS A 89 1.74 2.07 29.28
C CYS A 89 1.76 2.37 27.78
N SER A 90 1.22 3.50 27.34
CA SER A 90 1.30 3.93 25.94
C SER A 90 2.74 4.21 25.50
N LEU A 91 3.56 4.82 26.36
CA LEU A 91 4.97 5.08 26.09
C LEU A 91 5.77 3.78 25.96
N ILE A 92 5.53 2.79 26.83
CA ILE A 92 6.18 1.48 26.79
C ILE A 92 5.79 0.73 25.51
N LEU A 93 4.49 0.69 25.18
CA LEU A 93 4.01 0.03 23.96
C LEU A 93 4.60 0.69 22.72
N SER A 94 4.58 2.02 22.65
CA SER A 94 5.16 2.78 21.54
C SER A 94 6.67 2.55 21.42
N SER A 95 7.41 2.59 22.54
CA SER A 95 8.86 2.29 22.55
C SER A 95 9.17 0.90 22.01
N SER A 96 8.35 -0.09 22.40
CA SER A 96 8.53 -1.48 21.97
C SER A 96 8.29 -1.64 20.46
N VAL A 97 7.29 -0.93 19.94
CA VAL A 97 6.99 -0.87 18.51
C VAL A 97 8.11 -0.22 17.72
N GLU A 98 8.53 1.00 18.11
CA GLU A 98 9.60 1.73 17.43
C GLU A 98 10.92 0.94 17.45
N PHE A 99 11.25 0.32 18.58
CA PHE A 99 12.42 -0.56 18.66
C PHE A 99 12.30 -1.76 17.71
N SER A 100 11.12 -2.37 17.59
CA SER A 100 10.89 -3.49 16.68
C SER A 100 11.02 -3.05 15.21
N GLN A 101 10.65 -1.82 14.87
CA GLN A 101 10.76 -1.28 13.51
C GLN A 101 12.20 -1.10 13.03
N VAL A 102 13.19 -1.01 13.94
CA VAL A 102 14.63 -1.02 13.57
C VAL A 102 14.98 -2.23 12.69
N PHE A 103 14.30 -3.36 12.94
CA PHE A 103 14.52 -4.63 12.24
C PHE A 103 13.61 -4.80 11.01
N LEU A 104 12.80 -3.81 10.63
CA LEU A 104 11.92 -3.87 9.46
C LEU A 104 12.50 -3.01 8.33
N PRO A 105 12.99 -3.59 7.23
CA PRO A 105 13.67 -2.84 6.16
C PRO A 105 12.81 -1.71 5.56
N SER A 106 11.50 -1.94 5.44
CA SER A 106 10.53 -1.02 4.85
C SER A 106 9.92 -0.05 5.87
N ARG A 107 10.40 -0.03 7.12
CA ARG A 107 9.95 0.90 8.15
C ARG A 107 11.15 1.66 8.70
N ALA A 108 10.89 2.86 9.20
CA ALA A 108 11.89 3.60 9.94
C ALA A 108 11.27 4.03 11.26
N PRO A 109 11.97 3.77 12.39
CA PRO A 109 11.52 4.24 13.69
C PRO A 109 11.59 5.77 13.75
N THR A 110 10.66 6.39 14.47
CA THR A 110 10.60 7.83 14.63
C THR A 110 10.40 8.24 16.09
N SER A 111 11.20 9.19 16.54
CA SER A 111 11.06 9.73 17.90
C SER A 111 9.76 10.52 18.07
N VAL A 112 9.19 11.07 16.99
CA VAL A 112 7.94 11.82 17.03
C VAL A 112 6.75 10.89 17.32
N ASP A 113 6.74 9.69 16.72
CA ASP A 113 5.67 8.70 16.95
C ASP A 113 5.65 8.22 18.41
N LEU A 114 6.83 8.11 19.04
CA LEU A 114 6.96 7.79 20.47
C LEU A 114 6.13 8.74 21.35
N PHE A 115 6.29 10.05 21.13
CA PHE A 115 5.58 11.07 21.90
C PHE A 115 4.11 11.17 21.50
N SER A 116 3.79 11.14 20.20
CA SER A 116 2.40 11.27 19.74
C SER A 116 1.51 10.13 20.23
N ASN A 117 2.01 8.89 20.20
CA ASN A 117 1.27 7.71 20.66
C ASN A 117 1.00 7.79 22.18
N SER A 118 1.97 8.28 22.95
CA SER A 118 1.84 8.47 24.40
C SER A 118 0.80 9.54 24.76
N ILE A 119 0.82 10.68 24.06
CA ILE A 119 -0.18 11.74 24.20
C ILE A 119 -1.58 11.24 23.81
N SER A 120 -1.67 10.43 22.76
CA SER A 120 -2.94 9.88 22.27
C SER A 120 -3.58 8.92 23.26
N GLY A 121 -2.77 8.08 23.92
CA GLY A 121 -3.23 7.26 25.04
C GLY A 121 -3.76 8.09 26.21
N PHE A 122 -3.06 9.16 26.58
CA PHE A 122 -3.53 10.10 27.60
C PHE A 122 -4.87 10.75 27.20
N LEU A 123 -5.01 11.22 25.96
CA LEU A 123 -6.28 11.77 25.46
C LEU A 123 -7.41 10.73 25.51
N GLY A 124 -7.13 9.47 25.19
CA GLY A 124 -8.09 8.37 25.35
C GLY A 124 -8.58 8.20 26.79
N SER A 125 -7.67 8.27 27.76
CA SER A 125 -8.05 8.22 29.18
C SER A 125 -8.90 9.43 29.61
N LEU A 126 -8.58 10.63 29.09
CA LEU A 126 -9.37 11.84 29.33
C LEU A 126 -10.79 11.70 28.76
N SER A 127 -10.92 11.17 27.54
CA SER A 127 -12.22 10.89 26.91
C SER A 127 -13.05 9.90 27.72
N PHE A 128 -12.43 8.86 28.30
CA PHE A 128 -13.13 7.91 29.16
C PHE A 128 -13.75 8.60 30.37
N TYR A 129 -12.99 9.39 31.11
CA TYR A 129 -13.52 10.07 32.30
C TYR A 129 -14.58 11.13 31.95
N ALA A 130 -14.44 11.85 30.84
CA ALA A 130 -15.46 12.78 30.38
C ALA A 130 -16.78 12.09 30.01
N ILE A 131 -16.71 10.93 29.34
CA ILE A 131 -17.90 10.14 28.98
C ILE A 131 -18.49 9.48 30.22
N ARG A 132 -17.68 8.91 31.11
CA ARG A 132 -18.14 8.29 32.36
C ARG A 132 -19.01 9.26 33.16
N ASP A 133 -18.54 10.49 33.33
CA ASP A 133 -19.24 11.52 34.09
C ASP A 133 -20.60 11.87 33.43
N GLN A 134 -20.72 11.82 32.11
CA GLN A 134 -21.99 12.02 31.38
C GLN A 134 -22.90 10.78 31.38
N LEU A 135 -22.34 9.57 31.34
CA LEU A 135 -23.09 8.30 31.25
C LEU A 135 -23.89 8.00 32.53
N GLU A 136 -23.47 8.55 33.67
CA GLU A 136 -24.25 8.49 34.91
C GLU A 136 -25.57 9.31 34.81
N GLU A 137 -25.66 10.24 33.86
CA GLU A 137 -26.82 11.15 33.68
C GLU A 137 -27.78 10.73 32.55
N ILE A 138 -27.45 9.74 31.71
CA ILE A 138 -28.30 9.37 30.55
C ILE A 138 -29.51 8.52 30.97
N PRO A 139 -30.75 8.97 30.70
CA PRO A 139 -31.95 8.20 31.06
C PRO A 139 -32.18 7.01 30.12
N ILE A 140 -32.63 5.89 30.70
CA ILE A 140 -32.96 4.61 30.02
C ILE A 140 -33.93 4.79 28.82
N THR A 141 -34.72 5.87 28.82
CA THR A 141 -35.66 6.21 27.74
C THR A 141 -34.99 6.50 26.39
N PHE A 142 -33.74 7.01 26.38
CA PHE A 142 -32.99 7.28 25.15
C PHE A 142 -32.64 5.99 24.38
N LEU A 143 -32.20 4.95 25.08
CA LEU A 143 -31.95 3.61 24.51
C LEU A 143 -33.22 2.97 23.95
N GLY A 144 -34.35 3.13 24.64
CA GLY A 144 -35.65 2.67 24.17
C GLY A 144 -36.14 3.42 22.92
N SER A 145 -35.71 4.67 22.72
CA SER A 145 -35.96 5.44 21.49
C SER A 145 -35.07 4.94 20.34
N LEU A 146 -33.78 4.72 20.61
CA LEU A 146 -32.81 4.18 19.66
C LEU A 146 -33.24 2.80 19.13
N TYR A 147 -33.63 1.88 20.01
CA TYR A 147 -34.11 0.56 19.61
C TYR A 147 -35.36 0.64 18.72
N ARG A 148 -36.33 1.50 19.07
CA ARG A 148 -37.54 1.70 18.25
C ARG A 148 -37.22 2.26 16.87
N PHE A 149 -36.22 3.15 16.79
CA PHE A 149 -35.75 3.73 15.54
C PHE A 149 -35.08 2.69 14.62
N PHE A 150 -34.23 1.81 15.16
CA PHE A 150 -33.53 0.78 14.36
C PHE A 150 -34.34 -0.50 14.11
N ARG A 151 -35.44 -0.74 14.84
CA ARG A 151 -36.26 -1.96 14.71
C ARG A 151 -36.68 -2.30 13.27
N PRO A 152 -37.12 -1.35 12.41
CA PRO A 152 -37.48 -1.68 11.02
C PRO A 152 -36.31 -2.23 10.21
N LEU A 153 -35.09 -1.76 10.49
CA LEU A 153 -33.85 -2.18 9.82
C LEU A 153 -33.44 -3.63 10.17
N LEU A 154 -33.98 -4.18 11.27
CA LEU A 154 -33.78 -5.55 11.72
C LEU A 154 -34.88 -6.51 11.23
N SER A 155 -35.67 -6.12 10.22
CA SER A 155 -36.65 -7.03 9.60
C SER A 155 -36.00 -7.96 8.58
N LEU A 156 -36.59 -9.14 8.33
CA LEU A 156 -36.08 -10.10 7.35
C LEU A 156 -35.94 -9.50 5.93
N PRO A 157 -36.93 -8.74 5.40
CA PRO A 157 -36.77 -8.07 4.10
C PRO A 157 -35.62 -7.06 4.09
N SER A 158 -35.48 -6.24 5.13
CA SER A 158 -34.41 -5.25 5.24
C SER A 158 -33.03 -5.90 5.29
N LEU A 159 -32.86 -6.97 6.06
CA LEU A 159 -31.59 -7.69 6.15
C LEU A 159 -31.26 -8.46 4.85
N THR A 160 -32.27 -8.95 4.15
CA THR A 160 -32.08 -9.59 2.83
C THR A 160 -31.64 -8.56 1.79
N LEU A 161 -32.27 -7.37 1.78
CA LEU A 161 -31.84 -6.25 0.93
C LEU A 161 -30.44 -5.77 1.30
N LEU A 162 -30.11 -5.72 2.58
CA LEU A 162 -28.75 -5.40 3.05
C LEU A 162 -27.73 -6.43 2.53
N LEU A 163 -28.05 -7.72 2.60
CA LEU A 163 -27.18 -8.79 2.09
C LEU A 163 -26.93 -8.65 0.58
N ILE A 164 -28.00 -8.52 -0.21
CA ILE A 164 -27.91 -8.37 -1.67
C ILE A 164 -27.16 -7.08 -2.03
N GLY A 165 -27.55 -5.97 -1.40
CA GLY A 165 -26.91 -4.67 -1.59
C GLY A 165 -25.42 -4.70 -1.22
N TYR A 166 -25.04 -5.38 -0.14
CA TYR A 166 -23.65 -5.56 0.26
C TYR A 166 -22.84 -6.33 -0.79
N VAL A 167 -23.34 -7.47 -1.27
CA VAL A 167 -22.65 -8.27 -2.30
C VAL A 167 -22.49 -7.50 -3.60
N ILE A 168 -23.53 -6.78 -4.05
CA ILE A 168 -23.47 -5.93 -5.24
C ILE A 168 -22.47 -4.79 -5.05
N LEU A 169 -22.52 -4.11 -3.91
CA LEU A 169 -21.61 -2.99 -3.58
C LEU A 169 -20.16 -3.45 -3.61
N VAL A 170 -19.84 -4.55 -2.90
CA VAL A 170 -18.46 -5.08 -2.84
C VAL A 170 -18.00 -5.54 -4.22
N SER A 171 -18.83 -6.27 -4.96
CA SER A 171 -18.45 -6.74 -6.30
C SER A 171 -18.20 -5.57 -7.25
N GLY A 172 -19.05 -4.55 -7.23
CA GLY A 172 -18.88 -3.33 -8.03
C GLY A 172 -17.66 -2.51 -7.63
N LEU A 173 -17.36 -2.43 -6.33
CA LEU A 173 -16.16 -1.78 -5.81
C LEU A 173 -14.89 -2.48 -6.29
N LEU A 174 -14.83 -3.81 -6.16
CA LEU A 174 -13.67 -4.60 -6.60
C LEU A 174 -13.48 -4.53 -8.11
N TRP A 175 -14.55 -4.56 -8.89
CA TRP A 175 -14.50 -4.38 -10.35
C TRP A 175 -13.93 -3.00 -10.72
N ASN A 176 -14.37 -1.94 -10.03
CA ASN A 176 -13.84 -0.60 -10.27
C ASN A 176 -12.34 -0.52 -9.91
N LEU A 177 -11.95 -1.08 -8.78
CA LEU A 177 -10.54 -1.13 -8.35
C LEU A 177 -9.67 -1.95 -9.30
N GLN A 178 -10.21 -2.98 -9.94
CA GLN A 178 -9.52 -3.70 -11.01
C GLN A 178 -9.26 -2.82 -12.22
N THR A 179 -10.28 -2.10 -12.73
CA THR A 179 -10.06 -1.17 -13.84
C THR A 179 -9.09 -0.04 -13.48
N ALA A 180 -8.93 0.25 -12.18
CA ALA A 180 -8.05 1.26 -11.65
C ALA A 180 -6.56 0.85 -11.64
N THR A 181 -6.21 -0.38 -12.03
CA THR A 181 -4.82 -0.83 -12.22
C THR A 181 -4.29 -0.51 -13.63
N GLN A 182 -5.20 -0.29 -14.58
CA GLN A 182 -4.84 0.02 -15.97
C GLN A 182 -4.12 1.37 -16.08
N LEU A 183 -3.31 1.51 -17.13
CA LEU A 183 -2.54 2.73 -17.40
C LEU A 183 -3.30 3.73 -18.28
N ASN A 184 -4.63 3.57 -18.39
CA ASN A 184 -5.50 4.37 -19.26
C ASN A 184 -5.52 5.87 -18.92
N ASN A 185 -5.14 6.22 -17.68
CA ASN A 185 -5.09 7.58 -17.16
C ASN A 185 -3.74 8.28 -17.37
N TRP A 186 -2.79 7.68 -18.10
CA TRP A 186 -1.55 8.38 -18.42
C TRP A 186 -1.81 9.64 -19.27
N ASP A 187 -1.09 10.71 -18.97
CA ASP A 187 -1.24 12.01 -19.62
C ASP A 187 -0.35 12.10 -20.87
N ASN A 188 -0.95 12.48 -22.01
CA ASN A 188 -0.27 12.59 -23.29
C ASN A 188 0.58 13.88 -23.43
N SER A 189 0.51 14.81 -22.48
CA SER A 189 1.17 16.12 -22.54
C SER A 189 2.57 16.13 -21.90
N PHE A 190 3.02 15.02 -21.32
CA PHE A 190 4.28 14.98 -20.59
C PHE A 190 5.48 14.66 -21.51
N PRO A 191 6.58 15.42 -21.41
CA PRO A 191 7.86 15.06 -22.03
C PRO A 191 8.55 13.92 -21.28
N LEU A 192 9.51 13.27 -21.94
CA LEU A 192 10.49 12.40 -21.30
C LEU A 192 11.71 13.23 -20.91
N ILE A 193 12.19 13.04 -19.68
CA ILE A 193 13.32 13.76 -19.10
C ILE A 193 14.27 12.74 -18.46
N ILE A 194 15.57 12.93 -18.65
CA ILE A 194 16.63 12.08 -18.11
C ILE A 194 17.62 12.96 -17.34
N GLY A 195 17.87 12.62 -16.08
CA GLY A 195 18.84 13.31 -15.22
C GLY A 195 18.30 14.50 -14.41
N ASP A 196 17.03 14.89 -14.55
CA ASP A 196 16.40 15.92 -13.73
C ASP A 196 14.86 15.86 -13.76
N GLU A 197 14.20 16.70 -12.96
CA GLU A 197 12.79 17.07 -13.10
C GLU A 197 12.68 18.27 -14.06
N LEU A 198 11.51 18.49 -14.67
CA LEU A 198 11.30 19.62 -15.59
C LEU A 198 11.63 20.99 -14.96
N THR A 199 11.48 21.09 -13.64
CA THR A 199 11.75 22.28 -12.83
C THR A 199 13.22 22.50 -12.51
N GLY A 200 14.10 21.51 -12.71
CA GLY A 200 15.54 21.61 -12.47
C GLY A 200 15.97 21.55 -11.00
N ASP A 201 15.09 21.11 -10.10
CA ASP A 201 15.31 21.06 -8.65
C ASP A 201 15.60 19.65 -8.11
N ARG A 202 15.67 18.63 -8.97
CA ARG A 202 15.82 17.22 -8.58
C ARG A 202 16.86 16.51 -9.44
N SER A 203 17.96 17.20 -9.73
CA SER A 203 19.02 16.71 -10.60
C SER A 203 19.64 15.41 -10.08
N TRP A 204 19.93 14.50 -11.00
CA TRP A 204 20.66 13.28 -10.71
C TRP A 204 22.07 13.33 -11.29
N GLU A 205 23.02 12.88 -10.49
CA GLU A 205 24.45 12.83 -10.78
C GLU A 205 24.86 11.37 -11.05
N GLY A 206 25.14 11.07 -12.32
CA GLY A 206 25.43 9.71 -12.74
C GLY A 206 25.58 9.57 -14.24
N GLN A 207 25.66 8.33 -14.69
CA GLN A 207 25.86 7.95 -16.09
C GLN A 207 24.72 7.07 -16.57
N ILE A 208 24.34 7.25 -17.84
CA ILE A 208 23.38 6.38 -18.54
C ILE A 208 23.99 5.97 -19.89
N THR A 209 23.82 4.70 -20.27
CA THR A 209 24.37 4.19 -21.56
C THR A 209 23.29 3.89 -22.59
N GLN A 210 22.09 3.50 -22.16
CA GLN A 210 20.98 3.16 -23.04
C GLN A 210 19.61 3.39 -22.38
N LEU A 211 18.59 3.58 -23.21
CA LEU A 211 17.19 3.55 -22.82
C LEU A 211 16.34 2.92 -23.91
N CYS A 212 15.64 1.84 -23.57
CA CYS A 212 14.69 1.19 -24.45
C CYS A 212 13.33 1.06 -23.79
N ILE A 213 12.26 1.29 -24.56
CA ILE A 213 10.88 1.21 -24.06
C ILE A 213 10.00 0.47 -25.08
N SER A 214 9.25 -0.54 -24.64
CA SER A 214 8.26 -1.27 -25.44
C SER A 214 6.84 -1.14 -24.85
N ASN A 215 5.80 -1.44 -25.65
CA ASN A 215 4.39 -1.43 -25.20
C ASN A 215 3.89 -2.80 -24.72
N GLN A 216 4.78 -3.75 -24.46
CA GLN A 216 4.41 -5.09 -24.02
C GLN A 216 5.19 -5.48 -22.77
N ALA A 217 4.57 -6.30 -21.94
CA ALA A 217 5.28 -6.94 -20.85
C ALA A 217 6.31 -7.95 -21.38
N ILE A 218 7.41 -8.12 -20.66
CA ILE A 218 8.53 -8.98 -21.07
C ILE A 218 8.44 -10.37 -20.43
N SER A 219 8.81 -11.41 -21.19
CA SER A 219 8.97 -12.76 -20.66
C SER A 219 10.32 -12.97 -19.96
N LYS A 220 10.43 -13.97 -19.07
CA LYS A 220 11.68 -14.30 -18.37
C LYS A 220 12.85 -14.64 -19.31
N ASP A 221 12.55 -15.29 -20.44
CA ASP A 221 13.57 -15.63 -21.43
C ASP A 221 14.12 -14.37 -22.11
N GLN A 222 13.24 -13.44 -22.48
CA GLN A 222 13.64 -12.14 -23.03
C GLN A 222 14.40 -11.27 -22.01
N VAL A 223 14.06 -11.34 -20.72
CA VAL A 223 14.84 -10.69 -19.65
C VAL A 223 16.26 -11.22 -19.60
N SER A 224 16.42 -12.55 -19.65
CA SER A 224 17.76 -13.17 -19.66
C SER A 224 18.58 -12.72 -20.86
N GLN A 225 17.92 -12.61 -22.02
CA GLN A 225 18.55 -12.11 -23.24
C GLN A 225 18.97 -10.63 -23.10
N LEU A 226 18.07 -9.75 -22.65
CA LEU A 226 18.41 -8.33 -22.43
C LEU A 226 19.57 -8.15 -21.45
N LEU A 227 19.60 -8.90 -20.35
CA LEU A 227 20.68 -8.81 -19.35
C LEU A 227 22.04 -9.29 -19.90
N SER A 228 22.04 -10.10 -20.97
CA SER A 228 23.25 -10.60 -21.62
C SER A 228 23.72 -9.73 -22.80
N GLU A 229 22.82 -8.90 -23.33
CA GLU A 229 23.08 -8.03 -24.48
C GLU A 229 23.63 -6.68 -23.99
N GLU A 230 24.91 -6.40 -24.26
CA GLU A 230 25.46 -5.07 -24.03
C GLU A 230 24.89 -4.07 -25.05
N ASN A 231 24.26 -3.00 -24.55
CA ASN A 231 23.78 -1.86 -25.34
C ASN A 231 22.88 -2.26 -26.53
N SER A 232 22.02 -3.26 -26.36
CA SER A 232 21.07 -3.70 -27.38
C SER A 232 19.70 -4.04 -26.80
N CYS A 233 18.68 -3.87 -27.64
CA CYS A 233 17.27 -4.08 -27.29
C CYS A 233 16.60 -5.09 -28.22
N ASN A 234 17.39 -5.98 -28.83
CA ASN A 234 16.93 -6.96 -29.80
C ASN A 234 15.89 -7.91 -29.23
N ALA A 235 16.02 -8.29 -27.96
CA ALA A 235 15.07 -9.17 -27.28
C ALA A 235 13.62 -8.65 -27.25
N ILE A 236 13.42 -7.34 -27.40
CA ILE A 236 12.10 -6.69 -27.41
C ILE A 236 11.79 -5.92 -28.70
N ALA A 237 12.59 -6.12 -29.76
CA ALA A 237 12.53 -5.35 -31.01
C ALA A 237 11.13 -5.27 -31.65
N ASP A 238 10.37 -6.36 -31.63
CA ASP A 238 9.03 -6.44 -32.25
C ASP A 238 7.98 -5.53 -31.58
N SER A 239 8.21 -5.14 -30.33
CA SER A 239 7.31 -4.32 -29.51
C SER A 239 7.91 -2.95 -29.14
N LEU A 240 9.10 -2.65 -29.67
CA LEU A 240 9.89 -1.49 -29.31
C LEU A 240 9.20 -0.20 -29.79
N ILE A 241 9.12 0.78 -28.89
CA ILE A 241 8.58 2.13 -29.17
C ILE A 241 9.67 3.18 -29.12
N ALA A 242 10.71 2.98 -28.31
CA ALA A 242 11.79 3.94 -28.16
C ALA A 242 13.10 3.20 -27.95
N ASP A 243 14.14 3.69 -28.62
CA ASP A 243 15.52 3.22 -28.47
C ASP A 243 16.47 4.42 -28.55
N TYR A 244 17.08 4.76 -27.43
CA TYR A 244 18.09 5.81 -27.32
C TYR A 244 19.42 5.21 -26.90
N ASP A 245 20.44 5.43 -27.74
CA ASP A 245 21.82 5.04 -27.50
C ASP A 245 22.63 6.23 -26.99
N PHE A 246 23.14 6.09 -25.77
CA PHE A 246 23.98 7.06 -25.08
C PHE A 246 25.43 6.59 -24.93
N SER A 247 25.89 5.62 -25.72
CA SER A 247 27.28 5.13 -25.69
C SER A 247 28.31 6.23 -26.01
N GLU A 248 27.94 7.19 -26.86
CA GLU A 248 28.79 8.31 -27.28
C GLU A 248 28.13 9.67 -26.98
N LEU A 249 28.94 10.65 -26.58
CA LEU A 249 28.49 12.03 -26.36
C LEU A 249 28.11 12.71 -27.68
N LYS A 250 26.82 13.08 -27.80
CA LYS A 250 26.24 13.80 -28.96
C LYS A 250 25.57 15.10 -28.51
N ASN A 251 25.36 16.02 -29.46
CA ASN A 251 24.64 17.28 -29.22
C ASN A 251 23.13 17.06 -29.00
N ASN A 252 22.58 15.96 -29.50
CA ASN A 252 21.23 15.49 -29.25
C ASN A 252 21.19 13.97 -29.49
N TYR A 253 20.11 13.34 -29.06
CA TYR A 253 19.89 11.90 -29.24
C TYR A 253 18.55 11.67 -29.93
N SER A 254 18.60 11.05 -31.10
CA SER A 254 17.41 10.62 -31.82
C SER A 254 17.00 9.22 -31.41
N ASP A 255 15.69 8.99 -31.35
CA ASP A 255 15.11 7.66 -31.19
C ASP A 255 15.37 6.83 -32.45
N GLN A 256 16.05 5.69 -32.32
CA GLN A 256 16.38 4.82 -33.45
C GLN A 256 15.15 4.18 -34.10
N THR A 257 14.04 4.08 -33.35
CA THR A 257 12.76 3.57 -33.89
C THR A 257 12.00 4.62 -34.70
N GLY A 258 12.36 5.91 -34.56
CA GLY A 258 11.72 7.04 -35.22
C GLY A 258 10.30 7.35 -34.74
N ASN A 259 9.87 6.82 -33.60
CA ASN A 259 8.51 7.03 -33.06
C ASN A 259 8.44 8.23 -32.09
N LEU A 260 9.53 8.55 -31.40
CA LEU A 260 9.58 9.60 -30.38
C LEU A 260 10.43 10.80 -30.79
N PRO A 261 10.17 11.99 -30.20
CA PRO A 261 10.97 13.19 -30.45
C PRO A 261 12.43 13.01 -30.00
N ASN A 262 13.32 13.84 -30.55
CA ASN A 262 14.71 13.90 -30.12
C ASN A 262 14.82 14.35 -28.66
N LEU A 263 15.79 13.77 -27.95
CA LEU A 263 16.27 14.26 -26.66
C LEU A 263 17.33 15.34 -26.91
N GLU A 264 17.08 16.52 -26.37
CA GLU A 264 18.00 17.66 -26.40
C GLU A 264 18.49 17.97 -24.99
N TRP A 265 19.71 18.49 -24.89
CA TRP A 265 20.24 18.97 -23.62
C TRP A 265 19.49 20.23 -23.17
N ILE A 266 19.14 20.29 -21.89
CA ILE A 266 18.52 21.48 -21.29
C ILE A 266 19.49 22.67 -21.35
N GLU A 267 20.77 22.43 -21.05
CA GLU A 267 21.86 23.37 -21.30
C GLU A 267 22.93 22.74 -22.21
N THR A 268 24.22 23.00 -21.97
CA THR A 268 25.30 22.41 -22.77
C THR A 268 25.61 20.99 -22.29
N PRO A 269 26.09 20.08 -23.17
CA PRO A 269 26.55 18.76 -22.74
C PRO A 269 27.64 18.86 -21.67
N SER A 270 27.70 17.89 -20.75
CA SER A 270 28.83 17.80 -19.82
C SER A 270 30.13 17.56 -20.60
N THR A 271 31.20 18.26 -20.24
CA THR A 271 32.54 18.05 -20.82
C THR A 271 33.33 16.93 -20.11
N GLU A 272 32.72 16.27 -19.13
CA GLU A 272 33.31 15.10 -18.47
C GLU A 272 33.26 13.90 -19.42
N ILE A 273 34.45 13.44 -19.81
CA ILE A 273 34.64 12.32 -20.75
C ILE A 273 34.66 11.02 -19.95
N ASN A 274 33.92 10.02 -20.40
CA ASN A 274 34.08 8.65 -19.91
C ASN A 274 33.87 7.62 -21.03
N GLU A 275 34.45 6.43 -20.88
CA GLU A 275 34.50 5.38 -21.93
C GLU A 275 33.17 4.64 -22.13
N GLN A 276 32.18 4.81 -21.23
CA GLN A 276 30.90 4.12 -21.29
C GLN A 276 29.76 5.03 -20.80
N GLY A 277 29.03 5.66 -21.74
CA GLY A 277 27.81 6.42 -21.42
C GLY A 277 27.98 7.93 -21.35
N ILE A 278 26.86 8.63 -21.19
CA ILE A 278 26.81 10.09 -21.01
C ILE A 278 26.71 10.43 -19.54
N PHE A 279 27.39 11.51 -19.13
CA PHE A 279 27.33 12.00 -17.76
C PHE A 279 26.23 13.04 -17.58
N LEU A 280 25.36 12.82 -16.61
CA LEU A 280 24.27 13.69 -16.20
C LEU A 280 24.60 14.29 -14.82
N LYS A 281 24.28 15.57 -14.66
CA LYS A 281 24.32 16.29 -13.39
C LYS A 281 23.41 17.51 -13.50
N LYS A 282 23.35 18.33 -12.45
CA LYS A 282 22.62 19.60 -12.46
C LYS A 282 22.91 20.42 -13.72
N ASN A 283 21.85 20.88 -14.40
CA ASN A 283 21.84 21.58 -15.69
C ASN A 283 22.23 20.75 -16.93
N HIS A 284 22.84 19.58 -16.74
CA HIS A 284 23.26 18.68 -17.81
C HIS A 284 22.29 17.50 -17.90
N ALA A 285 21.01 17.80 -18.12
CA ALA A 285 19.94 16.82 -18.27
C ALA A 285 19.39 16.84 -19.71
N LEU A 286 18.73 15.76 -20.10
CA LEU A 286 18.11 15.61 -21.41
C LEU A 286 16.60 15.72 -21.30
N LYS A 287 15.96 16.32 -22.31
CA LYS A 287 14.51 16.45 -22.40
C LYS A 287 14.06 16.28 -23.84
N THR A 288 12.91 15.64 -24.06
CA THR A 288 12.31 15.60 -25.40
C THR A 288 11.79 16.96 -25.83
N THR A 289 12.01 17.30 -27.11
CA THR A 289 11.55 18.57 -27.69
C THR A 289 10.04 18.74 -27.64
N GLU A 290 9.30 17.62 -27.68
CA GLU A 290 7.85 17.56 -27.57
C GLU A 290 7.42 16.49 -26.55
N PRO A 291 6.15 16.50 -26.09
CA PRO A 291 5.59 15.41 -25.29
C PRO A 291 5.71 14.06 -26.00
N VAL A 292 5.97 12.99 -25.23
CA VAL A 292 6.10 11.61 -25.75
C VAL A 292 4.73 10.97 -25.98
N LYS A 293 3.83 11.67 -26.66
CA LYS A 293 2.45 11.25 -26.92
C LYS A 293 2.35 9.86 -27.58
N PRO A 294 3.15 9.50 -28.60
CA PRO A 294 3.06 8.17 -29.23
C PRO A 294 3.37 7.03 -28.25
N LEU A 295 4.32 7.22 -27.33
CA LEU A 295 4.62 6.29 -26.25
C LEU A 295 3.41 6.14 -25.32
N THR A 296 2.90 7.26 -24.82
CA THR A 296 1.78 7.25 -23.87
C THR A 296 0.51 6.63 -24.48
N GLU A 297 0.19 6.92 -25.74
CA GLU A 297 -1.00 6.36 -26.40
C GLU A 297 -0.92 4.85 -26.58
N LYS A 298 0.25 4.31 -26.98
CA LYS A 298 0.46 2.86 -27.09
C LYS A 298 0.37 2.17 -25.72
N ILE A 299 0.97 2.74 -24.68
CA ILE A 299 0.89 2.18 -23.32
C ILE A 299 -0.54 2.25 -22.76
N ARG A 300 -1.30 3.30 -23.05
CA ARG A 300 -2.72 3.37 -22.64
C ARG A 300 -3.58 2.29 -23.30
N GLN A 301 -3.25 1.91 -24.52
CA GLN A 301 -3.97 0.87 -25.26
C GLN A 301 -3.68 -0.54 -24.72
N THR A 302 -2.42 -0.84 -24.43
CA THR A 302 -2.01 -2.17 -23.94
C THR A 302 -2.16 -2.30 -22.42
N SER A 303 -2.06 -1.19 -21.69
CA SER A 303 -1.81 -1.17 -20.24
C SER A 303 -0.59 -1.99 -19.83
N GLU A 304 0.35 -2.18 -20.74
CA GLU A 304 1.57 -2.94 -20.57
C GLU A 304 2.76 -2.13 -21.09
N PHE A 305 3.92 -2.32 -20.49
CA PHE A 305 5.17 -1.80 -21.03
C PHE A 305 6.37 -2.54 -20.47
N THR A 306 7.50 -2.41 -21.15
CA THR A 306 8.81 -2.75 -20.60
C THR A 306 9.77 -1.58 -20.82
N LEU A 307 10.59 -1.28 -19.83
CA LEU A 307 11.65 -0.28 -19.88
C LEU A 307 12.96 -0.95 -19.47
N SER A 308 14.01 -0.78 -20.28
CA SER A 308 15.36 -1.27 -20.01
C SER A 308 16.34 -0.10 -20.04
N THR A 309 17.17 0.03 -19.01
CA THR A 309 18.20 1.06 -18.95
C THR A 309 19.39 0.59 -18.13
N GLN A 310 20.57 1.14 -18.43
CA GLN A 310 21.80 0.90 -17.69
C GLN A 310 22.29 2.21 -17.10
N ILE A 311 22.52 2.22 -15.79
CA ILE A 311 22.87 3.44 -15.05
C ILE A 311 24.02 3.20 -14.06
N THR A 312 24.83 4.22 -13.83
CA THR A 312 25.87 4.23 -12.80
C THR A 312 25.74 5.51 -11.99
N THR A 313 25.49 5.42 -10.69
CA THR A 313 25.47 6.61 -9.84
C THR A 313 26.89 7.12 -9.59
N SER A 314 27.07 8.44 -9.64
CA SER A 314 28.35 9.10 -9.31
C SER A 314 28.35 9.69 -7.90
N ASN A 315 27.18 9.79 -7.28
CA ASN A 315 27.00 10.34 -5.94
C ASN A 315 26.06 9.42 -5.13
N LEU A 316 26.61 8.78 -4.09
CA LEU A 316 25.91 7.79 -3.26
C LEU A 316 24.96 8.45 -2.23
N THR A 317 25.07 9.76 -2.03
CA THR A 317 24.36 10.52 -0.99
C THR A 317 23.25 11.42 -1.54
N GLN A 318 22.82 11.18 -2.78
CA GLN A 318 21.79 11.97 -3.44
C GLN A 318 20.43 11.78 -2.78
N ASN A 319 19.95 12.80 -2.09
CA ASN A 319 18.68 12.76 -1.38
C ASN A 319 17.54 13.26 -2.27
N ASP A 320 16.32 13.28 -1.70
CA ASP A 320 15.21 14.03 -2.30
C ASP A 320 14.71 13.47 -3.64
N ARG A 321 14.86 12.15 -3.89
CA ARG A 321 14.40 11.51 -5.12
C ARG A 321 15.01 12.19 -6.37
N ALA A 322 16.33 12.22 -6.48
CA ALA A 322 17.05 12.67 -7.66
C ALA A 322 16.63 11.88 -8.91
N ARG A 323 16.17 12.56 -9.96
CA ARG A 323 15.50 11.94 -11.12
C ARG A 323 16.51 11.33 -12.09
N ILE A 324 16.52 10.01 -12.16
CA ILE A 324 17.25 9.29 -13.20
C ILE A 324 16.49 9.43 -14.52
N LEU A 325 15.20 9.10 -14.50
CA LEU A 325 14.31 9.16 -15.66
C LEU A 325 12.89 9.52 -15.21
N THR A 326 12.19 10.39 -15.94
CA THR A 326 10.81 10.73 -15.63
C THR A 326 10.00 11.08 -16.88
N ILE A 327 8.73 10.69 -16.90
CA ILE A 327 7.71 11.17 -17.84
C ILE A 327 6.76 12.04 -17.02
N SER A 328 7.07 13.32 -16.91
CA SER A 328 6.39 14.23 -15.99
C SER A 328 6.30 15.65 -16.53
N LYS A 329 5.32 16.38 -16.02
CA LYS A 329 5.25 17.84 -16.16
C LYS A 329 5.97 18.54 -15.01
N ASP A 330 5.87 18.01 -13.80
CA ASP A 330 6.43 18.63 -12.59
C ASP A 330 6.56 17.61 -11.44
N ALA A 331 7.00 18.09 -10.27
CA ALA A 331 7.22 17.30 -9.08
C ALA A 331 5.93 16.71 -8.44
N VAL A 332 4.74 16.98 -8.97
CA VAL A 332 3.47 16.41 -8.47
C VAL A 332 2.58 15.78 -9.55
N HIS A 333 2.91 15.92 -10.84
CA HIS A 333 2.18 15.31 -11.96
C HIS A 333 3.13 14.53 -12.87
N ARG A 334 2.96 13.19 -12.91
CA ARG A 334 3.80 12.30 -13.71
C ARG A 334 3.07 11.04 -14.15
N ASN A 335 3.51 10.44 -15.25
CA ASN A 335 3.12 9.09 -15.64
C ASN A 335 4.05 8.04 -15.04
N PHE A 336 5.34 8.32 -15.02
CA PHE A 336 6.36 7.37 -14.60
C PHE A 336 7.61 8.09 -14.10
N MET A 337 8.32 7.50 -13.14
CA MET A 337 9.59 8.03 -12.63
C MET A 337 10.47 6.91 -12.06
N ILE A 338 11.77 7.01 -12.33
CA ILE A 338 12.86 6.30 -11.65
C ILE A 338 13.76 7.36 -11.00
N ALA A 339 14.06 7.20 -9.72
CA ALA A 339 14.88 8.12 -8.96
C ALA A 339 15.78 7.42 -7.94
N GLN A 340 16.83 8.12 -7.53
CA GLN A 340 17.68 7.74 -6.42
C GLN A 340 17.34 8.56 -5.17
N SER A 341 17.31 7.91 -4.00
CA SER A 341 17.21 8.57 -2.70
C SER A 341 18.14 7.88 -1.70
N GLY A 342 19.32 8.45 -1.48
CA GLY A 342 20.42 7.80 -0.76
C GLY A 342 20.88 6.54 -1.49
N SER A 343 20.87 5.41 -0.80
CA SER A 343 21.15 4.09 -1.37
C SER A 343 19.96 3.47 -2.11
N GLU A 344 18.78 4.09 -2.05
CA GLU A 344 17.52 3.49 -2.52
C GLU A 344 17.22 3.85 -3.98
N LEU A 345 16.73 2.87 -4.73
CA LEU A 345 16.07 3.07 -6.01
C LEU A 345 14.56 3.23 -5.78
N ARG A 346 13.99 4.32 -6.28
CA ARG A 346 12.57 4.64 -6.14
C ARG A 346 11.89 4.69 -7.49
N VAL A 347 10.73 4.06 -7.59
CA VAL A 347 9.91 4.07 -8.81
C VAL A 347 8.50 4.54 -8.48
N ARG A 348 7.97 5.43 -9.32
CA ARG A 348 6.55 5.80 -9.30
C ARG A 348 5.90 5.47 -10.62
N LEU A 349 4.73 4.87 -10.53
CA LEU A 349 3.91 4.48 -11.68
C LEU A 349 2.52 5.06 -11.48
N ARG A 350 2.04 5.85 -12.42
CA ARG A 350 0.68 6.37 -12.41
C ARG A 350 -0.30 5.32 -12.89
N ASN A 351 -1.34 5.13 -12.10
CA ASN A 351 -2.60 4.49 -12.44
C ASN A 351 -3.72 5.14 -11.59
N PRO A 352 -5.00 4.86 -11.82
CA PRO A 352 -6.06 5.46 -11.02
C PRO A 352 -5.96 5.17 -9.50
N ILE A 353 -5.29 4.09 -9.07
CA ILE A 353 -5.06 3.78 -7.64
C ILE A 353 -4.01 4.72 -7.03
N THR A 354 -2.89 4.92 -7.72
CA THR A 354 -1.72 5.66 -7.22
C THR A 354 -1.83 7.17 -7.41
N GLY A 355 -2.85 7.61 -8.14
CA GLY A 355 -3.18 8.99 -8.41
C GLY A 355 -2.27 9.66 -9.43
N GLU A 356 -2.51 10.95 -9.67
CA GLU A 356 -1.86 11.77 -10.71
C GLU A 356 -0.33 11.89 -10.57
N ASN A 357 0.21 11.61 -9.38
CA ASN A 357 1.64 11.65 -9.07
C ASN A 357 2.29 10.25 -9.01
N GLY A 358 1.51 9.17 -9.13
CA GLY A 358 2.00 7.80 -8.95
C GLY A 358 2.60 7.52 -7.57
N SER A 359 2.16 8.22 -6.52
CA SER A 359 2.88 8.28 -5.23
C SER A 359 2.44 7.26 -4.18
N LYS A 360 1.34 6.55 -4.39
CA LYS A 360 0.73 5.68 -3.36
C LYS A 360 0.27 4.32 -3.93
N PRO A 361 1.08 3.27 -3.86
CA PRO A 361 2.40 3.23 -3.24
C PRO A 361 3.51 3.80 -4.14
N GLU A 362 4.58 4.28 -3.52
CA GLU A 362 5.88 4.47 -4.17
C GLU A 362 6.66 3.16 -4.03
N ILE A 363 7.36 2.75 -5.09
CA ILE A 363 8.14 1.52 -5.13
C ILE A 363 9.54 1.84 -4.61
N GLU A 364 9.98 1.17 -3.55
CA GLU A 364 11.29 1.42 -2.91
C GLU A 364 12.12 0.13 -2.88
N ILE A 365 13.33 0.17 -3.43
CA ILE A 365 14.31 -0.92 -3.38
C ILE A 365 15.56 -0.40 -2.66
N PHE A 366 15.87 -1.02 -1.54
CA PHE A 366 16.98 -0.64 -0.68
C PHE A 366 18.31 -1.14 -1.23
N ASP A 367 19.40 -0.49 -0.80
CA ASP A 367 20.77 -0.98 -0.96
C ASP A 367 21.25 -1.13 -2.41
N VAL A 368 20.58 -0.48 -3.37
CA VAL A 368 20.98 -0.46 -4.79
C VAL A 368 22.27 0.33 -4.95
N PHE A 369 22.33 1.54 -4.40
CA PHE A 369 23.40 2.51 -4.64
C PHE A 369 24.42 2.58 -3.50
N LEU A 370 24.80 1.44 -2.90
CA LEU A 370 25.80 1.40 -1.82
C LEU A 370 27.24 1.62 -2.31
N LYS A 371 27.51 1.37 -3.59
CA LYS A 371 28.82 1.50 -4.22
C LYS A 371 28.67 1.93 -5.67
N PRO A 372 29.66 2.62 -6.26
CA PRO A 372 29.64 2.96 -7.68
C PRO A 372 29.76 1.67 -8.50
N LYS A 373 28.63 1.26 -9.10
CA LYS A 373 28.50 0.08 -9.97
C LYS A 373 27.49 0.42 -11.07
N THR A 374 27.75 -0.04 -12.28
CA THR A 374 26.75 -0.05 -13.35
C THR A 374 25.65 -1.06 -13.02
N HIS A 375 24.42 -0.58 -13.01
CA HIS A 375 23.24 -1.38 -12.79
C HIS A 375 22.42 -1.49 -14.08
N HIS A 376 22.01 -2.71 -14.42
CA HIS A 376 21.04 -2.94 -15.48
C HIS A 376 19.65 -3.10 -14.86
N ILE A 377 18.79 -2.13 -15.11
CA ILE A 377 17.43 -2.09 -14.60
C ILE A 377 16.47 -2.41 -15.73
N ILE A 378 15.67 -3.46 -15.55
CA ILE A 378 14.58 -3.82 -16.45
C ILE A 378 13.28 -3.78 -15.66
N ILE A 379 12.37 -2.90 -16.06
CA ILE A 379 11.05 -2.73 -15.47
C ILE A 379 10.01 -3.23 -16.46
N SER A 380 9.04 -4.02 -16.00
CA SER A 380 7.95 -4.51 -16.81
C SER A 380 6.62 -4.43 -16.08
N TYR A 381 5.56 -4.07 -16.80
CA TYR A 381 4.21 -3.95 -16.27
C TYR A 381 3.21 -4.72 -17.12
N THR A 382 2.35 -5.52 -16.49
CA THR A 382 1.35 -6.40 -17.15
C THR A 382 -0.10 -5.92 -16.99
N GLY A 383 -0.33 -4.66 -16.60
CA GLY A 383 -1.66 -4.15 -16.26
C GLY A 383 -2.08 -4.40 -14.81
N SER A 384 -1.50 -5.40 -14.15
CA SER A 384 -1.75 -5.71 -12.74
C SER A 384 -0.49 -6.09 -11.96
N GLU A 385 0.63 -6.37 -12.62
CA GLU A 385 1.89 -6.69 -11.94
C GLU A 385 3.00 -5.78 -12.45
N PHE A 386 3.73 -5.17 -11.52
CA PHE A 386 4.98 -4.47 -11.77
C PHE A 386 6.13 -5.38 -11.37
N ASN A 387 7.05 -5.61 -12.30
CA ASN A 387 8.25 -6.41 -12.12
C ASN A 387 9.47 -5.54 -12.37
N LEU A 388 10.49 -5.64 -11.52
CA LEU A 388 11.77 -4.98 -11.71
C LEU A 388 12.89 -6.00 -11.51
N TYR A 389 13.73 -6.16 -12.52
CA TYR A 389 14.94 -6.98 -12.48
C TYR A 389 16.15 -6.06 -12.35
N LEU A 390 17.06 -6.39 -11.44
CA LEU A 390 18.26 -5.62 -11.14
C LEU A 390 19.49 -6.50 -11.32
N ASP A 391 20.27 -6.24 -12.38
CA ASP A 391 21.54 -6.90 -12.75
C ASP A 391 21.47 -8.41 -13.08
N SER A 392 20.47 -9.13 -12.59
CA SER A 392 20.31 -10.58 -12.80
C SER A 392 18.83 -10.96 -12.76
N ILE A 393 18.51 -12.12 -13.35
CA ILE A 393 17.14 -12.65 -13.31
C ILE A 393 16.70 -13.08 -11.90
N ASP A 394 17.66 -13.41 -11.03
CA ASP A 394 17.40 -13.86 -9.65
C ASP A 394 17.15 -12.69 -8.69
N ASN A 395 17.68 -11.51 -8.99
CA ASN A 395 17.45 -10.29 -8.21
C ASN A 395 16.30 -9.49 -8.81
N PHE A 396 15.07 -9.95 -8.55
CA PHE A 396 13.86 -9.32 -9.07
C PHE A 396 12.86 -8.99 -7.96
N TYR A 397 12.11 -7.91 -8.17
CA TYR A 397 11.13 -7.35 -7.26
C TYR A 397 9.78 -7.33 -7.96
N THR A 398 8.72 -7.78 -7.28
CA THR A 398 7.36 -7.79 -7.84
C THR A 398 6.37 -7.11 -6.93
N ILE A 399 5.44 -6.39 -7.56
CA ILE A 399 4.36 -5.67 -6.87
C ILE A 399 3.11 -5.88 -7.68
N LYS A 400 2.11 -6.50 -7.06
CA LYS A 400 0.83 -6.72 -7.70
C LYS A 400 -0.14 -5.62 -7.30
N PHE A 401 -0.62 -4.90 -8.28
CA PHE A 401 -1.75 -3.99 -8.21
C PHE A 401 -3.00 -4.83 -8.36
N THR A 402 -3.39 -5.52 -7.30
CA THR A 402 -4.63 -6.29 -7.29
C THR A 402 -5.76 -5.46 -6.65
N PRO A 403 -7.05 -5.73 -6.94
CA PRO A 403 -8.17 -5.04 -6.30
C PRO A 403 -8.10 -5.10 -4.76
N GLU A 404 -7.54 -6.18 -4.22
CA GLU A 404 -7.28 -6.36 -2.79
C GLU A 404 -6.29 -5.33 -2.27
N ALA A 405 -5.13 -5.25 -2.94
CA ALA A 405 -4.08 -4.28 -2.69
C ALA A 405 -4.64 -2.85 -2.70
N ALA A 406 -5.38 -2.53 -3.75
CA ALA A 406 -5.98 -1.24 -3.98
C ALA A 406 -7.04 -0.86 -2.92
N LEU A 407 -7.92 -1.80 -2.53
CA LEU A 407 -8.92 -1.58 -1.50
C LEU A 407 -8.23 -1.28 -0.16
N PHE A 408 -7.22 -2.07 0.18
CA PHE A 408 -6.49 -1.86 1.41
C PHE A 408 -5.72 -0.54 1.40
N TRP A 409 -5.00 -0.23 0.31
CA TRP A 409 -4.27 1.03 0.18
C TRP A 409 -5.22 2.22 0.22
N SER A 410 -6.38 2.17 -0.44
CA SER A 410 -7.35 3.27 -0.40
C SER A 410 -7.96 3.50 0.99
N ILE A 411 -8.29 2.43 1.72
CA ILE A 411 -8.88 2.54 3.08
C ILE A 411 -7.82 2.93 4.10
N PHE A 412 -6.68 2.24 4.08
CA PHE A 412 -5.70 2.32 5.15
C PHE A 412 -4.54 3.27 4.85
N SER A 413 -4.31 3.77 3.64
CA SER A 413 -3.17 4.69 3.37
C SER A 413 -3.28 6.00 4.14
N SER A 414 -4.50 6.46 4.43
CA SER A 414 -4.74 7.63 5.28
C SER A 414 -4.46 7.36 6.76
N ILE A 415 -4.61 6.10 7.19
CA ILE A 415 -4.46 5.64 8.58
C ILE A 415 -3.07 5.04 8.85
N LEU A 416 -2.35 4.57 7.83
CA LEU A 416 -1.07 3.88 7.95
C LEU A 416 0.11 4.69 7.38
N GLY A 417 -0.16 5.86 6.77
CA GLY A 417 0.87 6.74 6.20
C GLY A 417 1.56 6.16 4.96
N GLU A 418 2.69 6.77 4.56
CA GLU A 418 3.57 6.31 3.46
C GLU A 418 4.22 4.94 3.72
N LYS A 419 3.98 4.35 4.89
CA LYS A 419 4.74 3.22 5.43
C LYS A 419 4.26 1.85 4.94
N MET A 420 3.60 1.77 3.78
CA MET A 420 3.00 0.53 3.31
C MET A 420 4.02 -0.35 2.57
N PRO A 421 4.24 -1.59 3.03
CA PRO A 421 5.09 -2.52 2.32
C PRO A 421 4.42 -2.99 1.02
N LEU A 422 5.23 -3.00 -0.01
CA LEU A 422 4.92 -3.51 -1.32
C LEU A 422 4.98 -5.04 -1.28
N ASN A 423 4.04 -5.69 -1.96
CA ASN A 423 3.86 -7.15 -2.05
C ASN A 423 2.91 -7.80 -1.00
N PRO A 424 1.59 -7.69 -1.19
CA PRO A 424 0.58 -8.33 -0.33
C PRO A 424 0.59 -9.87 -0.36
N GLN A 425 1.18 -10.51 -1.37
CA GLN A 425 1.14 -11.98 -1.52
C GLN A 425 2.05 -12.71 -0.53
N ASN A 426 3.19 -12.10 -0.17
CA ASN A 426 4.13 -12.71 0.77
C ASN A 426 3.71 -12.55 2.23
N ASN A 427 2.58 -11.90 2.50
CA ASN A 427 2.06 -11.68 3.83
C ASN A 427 0.71 -12.37 4.01
N GLN A 428 0.71 -13.62 4.49
CA GLN A 428 -0.50 -14.40 4.77
C GLN A 428 -1.49 -13.66 5.68
N LEU A 429 -0.99 -12.81 6.58
CA LEU A 429 -1.83 -12.00 7.46
C LEU A 429 -2.55 -10.88 6.70
N TYR A 430 -1.88 -10.26 5.71
CA TYR A 430 -2.51 -9.28 4.83
C TYR A 430 -3.67 -9.92 4.06
N LEU A 431 -3.42 -11.08 3.46
CA LEU A 431 -4.43 -11.85 2.73
C LEU A 431 -5.64 -12.13 3.64
N PHE A 432 -5.39 -12.62 4.86
CA PHE A 432 -6.45 -12.87 5.83
C PHE A 432 -7.26 -11.61 6.19
N LEU A 433 -6.63 -10.46 6.35
CA LEU A 433 -7.33 -9.22 6.71
C LEU A 433 -8.16 -8.65 5.58
N TYR A 434 -7.65 -8.72 4.35
CA TYR A 434 -8.43 -8.34 3.17
C TYR A 434 -9.71 -9.19 3.09
N HIS A 435 -9.57 -10.52 3.15
CA HIS A 435 -10.73 -11.41 3.11
C HIS A 435 -11.61 -11.22 4.35
N GLY A 436 -11.03 -10.98 5.52
CA GLY A 436 -11.76 -10.65 6.75
C GLY A 436 -12.64 -9.40 6.60
N LEU A 437 -12.11 -8.32 6.02
CA LEU A 437 -12.82 -7.05 5.81
C LEU A 437 -14.07 -7.21 4.95
N ILE A 438 -14.07 -8.17 4.02
CA ILE A 438 -15.19 -8.44 3.13
C ILE A 438 -16.13 -9.52 3.68
N PHE A 439 -15.59 -10.60 4.24
CA PHE A 439 -16.38 -11.78 4.55
C PHE A 439 -16.86 -11.82 6.02
N ILE A 440 -16.23 -11.09 6.95
CA ILE A 440 -16.76 -10.94 8.33
C ILE A 440 -18.08 -10.16 8.35
N PRO A 441 -18.22 -8.98 7.70
CA PRO A 441 -19.51 -8.28 7.66
C PRO A 441 -20.62 -9.13 7.05
N LEU A 442 -20.29 -9.92 6.01
CA LEU A 442 -21.21 -10.87 5.41
C LEU A 442 -21.69 -11.93 6.43
N GLY A 443 -20.76 -12.54 7.17
CA GLY A 443 -21.08 -13.49 8.24
C GLY A 443 -21.92 -12.87 9.37
N LEU A 444 -21.71 -11.59 9.71
CA LEU A 444 -22.52 -10.86 10.68
C LEU A 444 -23.96 -10.67 10.20
N ILE A 445 -24.16 -10.29 8.94
CA ILE A 445 -25.50 -10.16 8.33
C ILE A 445 -26.22 -11.51 8.36
N LEU A 446 -25.56 -12.60 7.99
CA LEU A 446 -26.13 -13.95 8.06
C LEU A 446 -26.47 -14.39 9.50
N THR A 447 -25.62 -14.02 10.46
CA THR A 447 -25.89 -14.24 11.89
C THR A 447 -27.16 -13.55 12.32
N LEU A 448 -27.35 -12.28 11.96
CA LEU A 448 -28.56 -11.52 12.28
C LEU A 448 -29.80 -12.15 11.65
N ILE A 449 -29.75 -12.43 10.34
CA ILE A 449 -30.86 -13.05 9.59
C ILE A 449 -31.29 -14.37 10.25
N SER A 450 -30.33 -15.26 10.53
CA SER A 450 -30.59 -16.59 11.08
C SER A 450 -30.93 -16.61 12.58
N THR A 451 -30.66 -15.51 13.30
CA THR A 451 -31.05 -15.33 14.70
C THR A 451 -32.48 -14.79 14.81
N ILE A 452 -32.83 -13.84 13.95
CA ILE A 452 -34.16 -13.22 13.92
C ILE A 452 -35.19 -14.16 13.31
N TYR A 453 -34.83 -14.88 12.25
CA TYR A 453 -35.72 -15.81 11.57
C TYR A 453 -35.25 -17.26 11.70
N ARG A 454 -36.05 -18.07 12.41
CA ARG A 454 -35.86 -19.52 12.52
C ARG A 454 -36.60 -20.22 11.39
N GLY A 455 -35.97 -20.29 10.22
CA GLY A 455 -36.54 -20.95 9.04
C GLY A 455 -36.46 -22.49 9.06
N ASN A 456 -37.03 -23.11 8.02
CA ASN A 456 -36.95 -24.55 7.78
C ASN A 456 -35.59 -24.95 7.14
N PHE A 457 -35.42 -26.24 6.84
CA PHE A 457 -34.20 -26.75 6.20
C PHE A 457 -33.84 -26.02 4.89
N TRP A 458 -34.83 -25.79 4.02
CA TRP A 458 -34.64 -25.10 2.74
C TRP A 458 -34.17 -23.66 2.88
N PHE A 459 -34.63 -22.95 3.92
CA PHE A 459 -34.17 -21.61 4.23
C PHE A 459 -32.66 -21.58 4.49
N TYR A 460 -32.12 -22.54 5.25
CA TYR A 460 -30.68 -22.60 5.52
C TYR A 460 -29.87 -22.99 4.28
N ILE A 461 -30.40 -23.87 3.42
CA ILE A 461 -29.77 -24.16 2.12
C ILE A 461 -29.64 -22.88 1.30
N LEU A 462 -30.71 -22.09 1.20
CA LEU A 462 -30.69 -20.83 0.46
C LEU A 462 -29.69 -19.83 1.05
N LEU A 463 -29.58 -19.74 2.38
CA LEU A 463 -28.57 -18.91 3.03
C LEU A 463 -27.14 -19.37 2.75
N ILE A 464 -26.89 -20.67 2.71
CA ILE A 464 -25.57 -21.21 2.36
C ILE A 464 -25.24 -20.90 0.91
N LEU A 465 -26.14 -21.24 -0.02
CA LEU A 465 -25.88 -21.05 -1.45
C LEU A 465 -25.78 -19.57 -1.81
N GLY A 466 -26.70 -18.73 -1.35
CA GLY A 466 -26.76 -17.31 -1.70
C GLY A 466 -25.88 -16.41 -0.84
N GLY A 467 -25.67 -16.76 0.43
CA GLY A 467 -24.94 -15.93 1.39
C GLY A 467 -23.50 -16.36 1.64
N VAL A 468 -23.12 -17.59 1.30
CA VAL A 468 -21.77 -18.13 1.54
C VAL A 468 -21.09 -18.50 0.22
N VAL A 469 -21.70 -19.39 -0.56
CA VAL A 469 -21.09 -19.92 -1.79
C VAL A 469 -21.04 -18.86 -2.87
N LEU A 470 -22.18 -18.28 -3.25
CA LEU A 470 -22.24 -17.32 -4.35
C LEU A 470 -21.28 -16.13 -4.16
N PRO A 471 -21.20 -15.45 -2.99
CA PRO A 471 -20.28 -14.34 -2.80
C PRO A 471 -18.80 -14.74 -2.90
N ALA A 472 -18.42 -15.91 -2.36
CA ALA A 472 -17.05 -16.40 -2.42
C ALA A 472 -16.57 -16.63 -3.87
N PHE A 473 -17.43 -17.20 -4.72
CA PHE A 473 -17.12 -17.42 -6.13
C PHE A 473 -17.20 -16.14 -6.97
N LEU A 474 -18.16 -15.25 -6.70
CA LEU A 474 -18.28 -13.98 -7.40
C LEU A 474 -17.05 -13.11 -7.18
N ILE A 475 -16.61 -12.98 -5.93
CA ILE A 475 -15.43 -12.18 -5.58
C ILE A 475 -14.17 -12.78 -6.20
N GLU A 476 -13.96 -14.10 -6.09
CA GLU A 476 -12.81 -14.75 -6.76
C GLU A 476 -12.86 -14.58 -8.28
N GLY A 477 -14.05 -14.62 -8.90
CA GLY A 477 -14.18 -14.38 -10.33
C GLY A 477 -13.73 -12.97 -10.75
N VAL A 478 -14.04 -11.95 -9.94
CA VAL A 478 -13.53 -10.58 -10.15
C VAL A 478 -12.00 -10.56 -10.02
N LEU A 479 -11.45 -11.19 -8.98
CA LEU A 479 -10.00 -11.23 -8.74
C LEU A 479 -9.24 -11.98 -9.84
N ALA A 480 -9.72 -13.15 -10.23
CA ALA A 480 -9.12 -13.97 -11.29
C ALA A 480 -9.08 -13.21 -12.63
N SER A 481 -10.09 -12.40 -12.93
CA SER A 481 -10.09 -11.57 -14.13
C SER A 481 -9.01 -10.48 -14.14
N SER A 482 -8.40 -10.16 -12.99
CA SER A 482 -7.33 -9.15 -12.86
C SER A 482 -5.92 -9.71 -12.99
N ILE A 483 -5.70 -10.98 -12.65
CA ILE A 483 -4.40 -11.65 -12.66
C ILE A 483 -4.34 -12.60 -13.86
N ASN A 484 -4.43 -12.06 -15.08
CA ASN A 484 -4.35 -12.85 -16.33
C ASN A 484 -5.29 -14.08 -16.38
N GLY A 485 -6.43 -14.04 -15.69
CA GLY A 485 -7.39 -15.16 -15.65
C GLY A 485 -7.06 -16.28 -14.65
N VAL A 486 -6.08 -16.10 -13.76
CA VAL A 486 -5.68 -17.13 -12.80
C VAL A 486 -6.70 -17.26 -11.67
N TRP A 487 -7.39 -18.39 -11.61
CA TRP A 487 -8.33 -18.73 -10.54
C TRP A 487 -7.61 -19.36 -9.34
N ASN A 488 -7.83 -18.84 -8.13
CA ASN A 488 -7.24 -19.36 -6.90
C ASN A 488 -8.27 -20.07 -6.00
N TRP A 489 -8.18 -21.39 -5.92
CA TRP A 489 -9.06 -22.20 -5.08
C TRP A 489 -8.82 -22.02 -3.58
N GLU A 490 -7.61 -21.62 -3.16
CA GLU A 490 -7.29 -21.35 -1.76
C GLU A 490 -8.06 -20.13 -1.25
N ASN A 491 -8.16 -19.08 -2.08
CA ASN A 491 -8.96 -17.90 -1.78
C ASN A 491 -10.45 -18.26 -1.60
N VAL A 492 -11.01 -19.09 -2.49
CA VAL A 492 -12.41 -19.55 -2.36
C VAL A 492 -12.59 -20.30 -1.05
N ALA A 493 -11.71 -21.24 -0.73
CA ALA A 493 -11.79 -22.01 0.51
C ALA A 493 -11.68 -21.12 1.75
N LEU A 494 -10.76 -20.14 1.74
CA LEU A 494 -10.58 -19.18 2.81
C LEU A 494 -11.82 -18.30 3.00
N ASN A 495 -12.39 -17.77 1.91
CA ASN A 495 -13.61 -16.97 1.92
C ASN A 495 -14.78 -17.73 2.54
N LEU A 496 -15.00 -18.98 2.09
CA LEU A 496 -16.03 -19.86 2.65
C LEU A 496 -15.82 -20.07 4.16
N ALA A 497 -14.58 -20.35 4.57
CA ALA A 497 -14.23 -20.57 5.97
C ALA A 497 -14.51 -19.34 6.85
N ILE A 498 -14.09 -18.14 6.42
CA ILE A 498 -14.30 -16.89 7.18
C ILE A 498 -15.79 -16.63 7.41
N VAL A 499 -16.62 -16.76 6.37
CA VAL A 499 -18.07 -16.55 6.49
C VAL A 499 -18.70 -17.59 7.42
N LEU A 500 -18.37 -18.87 7.25
CA LEU A 500 -18.93 -19.95 8.05
C LEU A 500 -18.54 -19.84 9.53
N VAL A 501 -17.26 -19.57 9.81
CA VAL A 501 -16.76 -19.39 11.19
C VAL A 501 -17.45 -18.20 11.84
N THR A 502 -17.54 -17.07 11.14
CA THR A 502 -18.22 -15.88 11.65
C THR A 502 -19.70 -16.16 11.91
N TRP A 503 -20.39 -16.77 10.95
CA TRP A 503 -21.82 -17.04 11.05
C TRP A 503 -22.16 -18.05 12.14
N VAL A 504 -21.56 -19.24 12.10
CA VAL A 504 -21.86 -20.33 13.03
C VAL A 504 -21.29 -20.04 14.42
N GLY A 505 -20.09 -19.49 14.50
CA GLY A 505 -19.42 -19.14 15.76
C GLY A 505 -20.19 -18.09 16.55
N LEU A 506 -20.63 -17.00 15.91
CA LEU A 506 -21.41 -15.99 16.59
C LEU A 506 -22.82 -16.48 16.94
N ARG A 507 -23.47 -17.20 16.02
CA ARG A 507 -24.82 -17.73 16.28
C ARG A 507 -24.87 -18.67 17.49
N SER A 508 -23.88 -19.56 17.63
CA SER A 508 -23.78 -20.46 18.80
C SER A 508 -23.57 -19.69 20.11
N SER A 509 -22.79 -18.61 20.07
CA SER A 509 -22.52 -17.73 21.21
C SER A 509 -23.77 -16.93 21.64
N PHE A 510 -24.55 -16.41 20.69
CA PHE A 510 -25.82 -15.73 20.98
C PHE A 510 -26.90 -16.68 21.49
N GLY A 511 -26.92 -17.94 21.02
CA GLY A 511 -27.84 -18.98 21.49
C GLY A 511 -27.67 -19.30 22.98
N PHE A 512 -26.45 -19.26 23.50
CA PHE A 512 -26.17 -19.52 24.92
C PHE A 512 -26.62 -18.39 25.86
N ARG A 513 -26.56 -17.12 25.44
CA ARG A 513 -26.87 -15.97 26.31
C ARG A 513 -28.36 -15.65 26.44
N PHE A 514 -29.20 -16.07 25.49
CA PHE A 514 -30.65 -15.86 25.56
C PHE A 514 -31.42 -16.96 26.29
N GLN A 515 -30.76 -18.05 26.69
CA GLN A 515 -31.35 -19.09 27.55
C GLN A 515 -31.07 -18.87 29.05
N SER A 516 -30.18 -17.93 29.40
CA SER A 516 -29.75 -17.68 30.78
C SER A 516 -30.35 -16.44 31.44
N HIS A 517 -31.44 -15.87 30.89
CA HIS A 517 -32.18 -14.76 31.50
C HIS A 517 -33.69 -14.97 31.45
#